data_AF-A0A5B9MIM7-F1
#
_entry.id   AF-A0A5B9MIM7-F1
#
_cell.length_a   1.000
_cell.length_b   1.000
_cell.length_c   1.000
_cell.angle_alpha   90.00
_cell.angle_beta   90.00
_cell.angle_gamma   90.00
#
_symmetry.space_group_name_H-M   'P 1'
#
loop_
_entity.id
_entity.type
_entity.pdbx_description
1 polymer ?
#
loop_
_entity_poly.entity_id
_entity_poly.type
_entity_poly.pdbx_seq_one_letter_code
_entity_poly.pdbx_strand_id
1 'polypeptide(L)'
;MAATKQMLSSIDTSPMKADAFGRWRTATALGWLTVTLLVSAYAIVKPGTSAADLVFLPNRFASWLDLYFNFRTFLMAIGVCGVPALLWASTENRLRRRILLAIVLVILLALEVMQRWIPTRGFSWQDVIYTIGGVVASELFILGGRRFYALASRSRN
;
A
#
# COMPACT_ATOMS: atom_id res chain seq x y z
N MET A 1 -2.09 19.28 49.63
CA MET A 1 -2.75 18.40 48.63
C MET A 1 -3.25 19.14 47.37
N ALA A 2 -3.57 20.44 47.42
CA ALA A 2 -4.04 21.18 46.23
C ALA A 2 -2.93 21.50 45.20
N ALA A 3 -1.71 21.80 45.65
CA ALA A 3 -0.59 22.18 44.77
C ALA A 3 -0.14 21.07 43.80
N THR A 4 -0.26 19.80 44.20
CA THR A 4 0.16 18.64 43.39
C THR A 4 -0.78 18.39 42.20
N LYS A 5 -2.07 18.76 42.31
CA LYS A 5 -3.03 18.65 41.20
C LYS A 5 -2.78 19.69 40.11
N GLN A 6 -2.34 20.88 40.49
CA GLN A 6 -2.10 21.99 39.55
C GLN A 6 -0.79 21.81 38.75
N MET A 7 0.19 21.11 39.32
CA MET A 7 1.45 20.76 38.65
C MET A 7 1.30 19.58 37.67
N LEU A 8 0.32 18.71 37.85
CA LEU A 8 0.00 17.62 36.91
C LEU A 8 -0.86 18.10 35.72
N SER A 9 -1.62 19.18 35.88
CA SER A 9 -2.40 19.76 34.77
C SER A 9 -1.57 20.60 33.79
N SER A 10 -0.33 20.96 34.14
CA SER A 10 0.58 21.72 33.26
C SER A 10 1.51 20.84 32.42
N ILE A 11 1.46 19.50 32.59
CA ILE A 11 2.19 18.58 31.71
C ILE A 11 1.43 18.51 30.39
N ASP A 12 1.88 19.30 29.42
CA ASP A 12 1.40 19.24 28.05
C ASP A 12 1.81 17.89 27.44
N THR A 13 0.87 16.94 27.41
CA THR A 13 1.07 15.58 26.85
C THR A 13 0.91 15.53 25.33
N SER A 14 0.59 16.66 24.70
CA SER A 14 0.39 16.78 23.24
C SER A 14 1.58 16.27 22.40
N PRO A 15 2.85 16.63 22.69
CA PRO A 15 3.99 16.15 21.92
C PRO A 15 4.21 14.64 22.03
N MET A 16 4.06 14.05 23.22
CA MET A 16 4.21 12.59 23.41
C MET A 16 3.17 11.78 22.62
N LYS A 17 1.95 12.30 22.49
CA LYS A 17 0.88 11.64 21.71
C LYS A 17 1.13 11.72 20.20
N ALA A 18 1.65 12.85 19.71
CA ALA A 18 2.00 13.01 18.29
C ALA A 18 3.10 12.02 17.85
N ASP A 19 4.14 11.84 18.68
CA ASP A 19 5.25 10.92 18.41
C ASP A 19 4.84 9.45 18.49
N ALA A 20 3.96 9.10 19.42
CA ALA A 20 3.41 7.75 19.52
C ALA A 20 2.57 7.41 18.29
N PHE A 21 1.74 8.34 17.83
CA PHE A 21 0.89 8.14 16.64
C PHE A 21 1.70 8.01 15.34
N GLY A 22 2.75 8.82 15.18
CA GLY A 22 3.67 8.71 14.03
C GLY A 22 4.38 7.35 13.97
N ARG A 23 4.85 6.86 15.11
CA ARG A 23 5.48 5.53 15.23
C ARG A 23 4.52 4.41 14.90
N TRP A 24 3.30 4.42 15.44
CA TRP A 24 2.28 3.41 15.15
C TRP A 24 1.89 3.37 13.67
N ARG A 25 1.71 4.53 13.02
CA ARG A 25 1.43 4.61 11.57
C ARG A 25 2.54 3.96 10.75
N THR A 26 3.79 4.24 11.13
CA THR A 26 4.98 3.71 10.43
C THR A 26 5.08 2.20 10.60
N ALA A 27 4.93 1.70 11.83
CA ALA A 27 4.94 0.27 12.12
C ALA A 27 3.82 -0.47 11.37
N THR A 28 2.62 0.11 11.33
CA THR A 28 1.47 -0.47 10.61
C THR A 28 1.69 -0.47 9.10
N ALA A 29 2.21 0.62 8.54
CA ALA A 29 2.51 0.72 7.11
C ALA A 29 3.58 -0.30 6.69
N LEU A 30 4.65 -0.44 7.48
CA LEU A 30 5.71 -1.40 7.22
C LEU A 30 5.22 -2.84 7.40
N GLY A 31 4.50 -3.15 8.48
CA GLY A 31 3.94 -4.48 8.70
C GLY A 31 2.99 -4.90 7.59
N TRP A 32 2.09 -4.01 7.16
CA TRP A 32 1.22 -4.24 6.01
C TRP A 32 2.02 -4.52 4.74
N LEU A 33 3.02 -3.67 4.47
CA LEU A 33 3.86 -3.77 3.28
C LEU A 33 4.62 -5.09 3.27
N THR A 34 5.23 -5.49 4.37
CA THR A 34 5.95 -6.76 4.49
C THR A 34 5.02 -7.93 4.20
N VAL A 35 3.86 -8.00 4.85
CA VAL A 35 2.91 -9.11 4.66
C VAL A 35 2.40 -9.17 3.22
N THR A 36 1.94 -8.05 2.68
CA THR A 36 1.38 -8.01 1.32
C THR A 36 2.44 -8.21 0.24
N LEU A 37 3.67 -7.75 0.45
CA LEU A 37 4.78 -8.00 -0.47
C LEU A 37 5.20 -9.47 -0.47
N LEU A 38 5.21 -10.14 0.70
CA LEU A 38 5.44 -11.59 0.78
C LEU A 38 4.33 -12.37 0.08
N VAL A 39 3.06 -12.00 0.28
CA VAL A 39 1.92 -12.63 -0.40
C VAL A 39 2.01 -12.43 -1.92
N SER A 40 2.33 -11.21 -2.37
CA SER A 40 2.54 -10.91 -3.79
C SER A 40 3.72 -11.70 -4.36
N ALA A 41 4.85 -11.74 -3.66
CA ALA A 41 6.02 -12.53 -4.09
C ALA A 41 5.68 -14.01 -4.22
N TYR A 42 4.98 -14.59 -3.23
CA TYR A 42 4.50 -15.97 -3.31
C TYR A 42 3.57 -16.17 -4.51
N ALA A 43 2.60 -15.27 -4.73
CA ALA A 43 1.65 -15.38 -5.83
C ALA A 43 2.27 -15.18 -7.22
N ILE A 44 3.37 -14.43 -7.32
CA ILE A 44 4.12 -14.18 -8.56
C ILE A 44 5.08 -15.35 -8.85
N VAL A 45 5.78 -15.85 -7.84
CA VAL A 45 6.85 -16.86 -8.00
C VAL A 45 6.31 -18.29 -8.01
N LYS A 46 5.10 -18.54 -7.50
CA LYS A 46 4.55 -19.90 -7.54
C LYS A 46 4.36 -20.41 -8.98
N PRO A 47 4.57 -21.72 -9.25
CA PRO A 47 4.49 -22.29 -10.59
C PRO A 47 3.10 -22.19 -11.23
N GLY A 48 2.05 -22.32 -10.41
CA GLY A 48 0.66 -22.20 -10.83
C GLY A 48 0.22 -20.74 -10.95
N THR A 49 -0.61 -20.45 -11.94
CA THR A 49 -1.17 -19.11 -12.17
C THR A 49 -2.53 -18.91 -11.52
N SER A 50 -3.17 -19.95 -10.98
CA SER A 50 -4.53 -19.82 -10.44
C SER A 50 -4.57 -19.07 -9.12
N ALA A 51 -5.57 -18.21 -8.96
CA ALA A 51 -5.91 -17.55 -7.70
C ALA A 51 -6.67 -18.47 -6.73
N ALA A 52 -7.12 -19.66 -7.17
CA ALA A 52 -7.87 -20.61 -6.34
C ALA A 52 -7.06 -21.14 -5.15
N ASP A 53 -5.73 -21.16 -5.23
CA ASP A 53 -4.88 -21.60 -4.11
C ASP A 53 -4.80 -20.56 -2.98
N LEU A 54 -5.31 -19.34 -3.19
CA LEU A 54 -5.41 -18.36 -2.10
C LEU A 54 -6.61 -18.70 -1.23
N VAL A 55 -6.36 -19.47 -0.15
CA VAL A 55 -7.35 -19.95 0.84
C VAL A 55 -8.24 -18.84 1.40
N PHE A 56 -7.78 -17.58 1.36
CA PHE A 56 -8.49 -16.42 1.90
C PHE A 56 -9.40 -15.72 0.89
N LEU A 57 -9.39 -16.09 -0.40
CA LEU A 57 -10.23 -15.47 -1.42
C LEU A 57 -11.54 -16.23 -1.62
N PRO A 58 -12.70 -15.54 -1.68
CA PRO A 58 -13.94 -16.17 -2.12
C PRO A 58 -13.80 -16.73 -3.53
N ASN A 59 -14.28 -17.96 -3.77
CA ASN A 59 -14.15 -18.64 -5.08
C ASN A 59 -14.60 -17.79 -6.27
N ARG A 60 -15.71 -17.05 -6.14
CA ARG A 60 -16.20 -16.16 -7.21
C ARG A 60 -15.19 -15.07 -7.59
N PHE A 61 -14.49 -14.52 -6.59
CA PHE A 61 -13.48 -13.49 -6.81
C PHE A 61 -12.19 -14.11 -7.37
N ALA A 62 -11.80 -15.29 -6.90
CA ALA A 62 -10.67 -16.02 -7.47
C ALA A 62 -10.89 -16.37 -8.95
N SER A 63 -12.07 -16.89 -9.31
CA SER A 63 -12.42 -17.18 -10.72
C SER A 63 -12.46 -15.92 -11.59
N TRP A 64 -12.94 -14.80 -11.04
CA TRP A 64 -12.91 -13.51 -11.75
C TRP A 64 -11.47 -13.02 -11.97
N LEU A 65 -10.59 -13.14 -10.97
CA LEU A 65 -9.18 -12.81 -11.11
C LEU A 65 -8.46 -13.71 -12.10
N ASP A 66 -8.81 -14.99 -12.17
CA ASP A 66 -8.25 -15.91 -13.15
C ASP A 66 -8.72 -15.56 -14.58
N LEU A 67 -9.96 -15.08 -14.75
CA LEU A 67 -10.46 -14.58 -16.03
C LEU A 67 -9.78 -13.29 -16.48
N TYR A 68 -9.44 -12.41 -15.53
CA TYR A 68 -8.68 -11.19 -15.76
C TYR A 68 -7.25 -11.30 -15.21
N PHE A 69 -6.54 -12.35 -15.64
CA PHE A 69 -5.23 -12.72 -15.11
C PHE A 69 -4.25 -11.54 -14.99
N ASN A 70 -4.12 -10.73 -16.05
CA ASN A 70 -3.22 -9.57 -16.06
C ASN A 70 -3.70 -8.42 -15.14
N PHE A 71 -5.00 -8.28 -14.91
CA PHE A 71 -5.54 -7.25 -14.01
C PHE A 71 -5.26 -7.57 -12.54
N ARG A 72 -4.99 -8.83 -12.22
CA ARG A 72 -4.62 -9.23 -10.86
C ARG A 72 -3.35 -8.53 -10.39
N THR A 73 -2.34 -8.35 -11.25
CA THR A 73 -1.08 -7.67 -10.88
C THR A 73 -1.32 -6.21 -10.54
N PHE A 74 -2.25 -5.54 -11.23
CA PHE A 74 -2.72 -4.20 -10.89
C PHE A 74 -3.34 -4.15 -9.49
N LEU A 75 -4.26 -5.07 -9.18
CA LEU A 75 -4.91 -5.14 -7.86
C LEU A 75 -3.91 -5.49 -6.75
N MET A 76 -2.95 -6.37 -7.01
CA MET A 76 -1.87 -6.69 -6.07
C MET A 76 -1.00 -5.46 -5.80
N ALA A 77 -0.60 -4.73 -6.84
CA ALA A 77 0.16 -3.49 -6.68
C ALA A 77 -0.61 -2.43 -5.86
N ILE A 78 -1.92 -2.28 -6.09
CA ILE A 78 -2.78 -1.43 -5.25
C ILE A 78 -2.85 -1.95 -3.81
N GLY A 79 -3.01 -3.26 -3.60
CA GLY A 79 -3.09 -3.85 -2.26
C GLY A 79 -1.80 -3.64 -1.45
N VAL A 80 -0.64 -3.80 -2.09
CA VAL A 80 0.67 -3.58 -1.47
C VAL A 80 0.89 -2.10 -1.14
N CYS A 81 0.60 -1.21 -2.09
CA CYS A 81 0.97 0.21 -1.99
C CYS A 81 -0.10 1.10 -1.37
N GLY A 82 -1.38 0.74 -1.45
CA GLY A 82 -2.51 1.58 -1.12
C GLY A 82 -2.58 1.95 0.36
N VAL A 83 -2.44 0.97 1.26
CA VAL A 83 -2.48 1.22 2.71
C VAL A 83 -1.28 2.07 3.18
N PRO A 84 -0.02 1.75 2.81
CA PRO A 84 1.12 2.63 3.10
C PRO A 84 0.94 4.04 2.53
N ALA A 85 0.39 4.16 1.31
CA ALA A 85 0.15 5.46 0.69
C ALA A 85 -0.89 6.30 1.47
N LEU A 86 -1.96 5.67 1.96
CA LEU A 86 -2.98 6.29 2.80
C LEU A 86 -2.42 6.71 4.16
N LEU A 87 -1.69 5.80 4.82
CA LEU A 87 -1.06 6.06 6.12
C LEU A 87 -0.03 7.19 6.04
N TRP A 88 0.52 7.50 4.87
CA TRP A 88 1.41 8.65 4.64
C TRP A 88 0.82 9.70 3.69
N ALA A 89 -0.50 9.92 3.71
CA ALA A 89 -1.16 10.92 2.86
C ALA A 89 -0.74 12.39 3.14
N SER A 90 -0.17 12.68 4.31
CA SER A 90 0.22 14.04 4.73
C SER A 90 1.27 14.65 3.80
N THR A 91 1.33 15.99 3.76
CA THR A 91 2.27 16.73 2.89
C THR A 91 3.72 16.54 3.31
N GLU A 92 3.97 16.53 4.62
CA GLU A 92 5.30 16.35 5.22
C GLU A 92 5.93 15.00 4.83
N ASN A 93 5.12 13.96 4.66
CA ASN A 93 5.58 12.63 4.30
C ASN A 93 5.55 12.35 2.79
N ARG A 94 5.27 13.34 1.94
CA ARG A 94 5.13 13.14 0.49
C ARG A 94 6.39 12.52 -0.14
N LEU A 95 7.57 13.06 0.19
CA LEU A 95 8.82 12.56 -0.37
C LEU A 95 9.11 11.12 0.09
N ARG A 96 8.97 10.86 1.40
CA ARG A 96 9.15 9.53 1.99
C ARG A 96 8.21 8.50 1.36
N ARG A 97 6.93 8.84 1.20
CA ARG A 97 5.93 8.00 0.54
C ARG A 97 6.35 7.67 -0.90
N ARG A 98 6.76 8.67 -1.69
CA ARG A 98 7.17 8.45 -3.09
C ARG A 98 8.42 7.58 -3.21
N ILE A 99 9.40 7.80 -2.34
CA ILE A 99 10.61 6.97 -2.29
C ILE A 99 10.23 5.52 -1.98
N LEU A 100 9.39 5.30 -0.96
CA LEU A 100 8.92 3.97 -0.61
C LEU A 100 8.17 3.30 -1.77
N LEU A 101 7.22 4.00 -2.39
CA LEU A 101 6.47 3.48 -3.56
C LEU A 101 7.40 3.15 -4.73
N ALA A 102 8.43 3.97 -4.96
CA ALA A 102 9.43 3.69 -6.00
C ALA A 102 10.26 2.44 -5.68
N ILE A 103 10.72 2.28 -4.42
CA ILE A 103 11.45 1.08 -3.99
C ILE A 103 10.57 -0.17 -4.18
N VAL A 104 9.31 -0.10 -3.74
CA VAL A 104 8.37 -1.22 -3.86
C VAL A 104 8.07 -1.55 -5.31
N LEU A 105 7.89 -0.53 -6.16
CA LEU A 105 7.71 -0.72 -7.60
C LEU A 105 8.90 -1.46 -8.21
N VAL A 106 10.13 -1.06 -7.88
CA VAL A 106 11.34 -1.75 -8.35
C VAL A 106 11.35 -3.21 -7.91
N ILE A 107 10.98 -3.50 -6.65
CA ILE A 107 10.90 -4.88 -6.15
C ILE A 107 9.83 -5.68 -6.92
N LEU A 108 8.62 -5.14 -7.09
CA LEU A 108 7.55 -5.82 -7.83
C LEU A 108 7.95 -6.08 -9.29
N LEU A 109 8.57 -5.11 -9.95
CA LEU A 109 9.08 -5.29 -11.32
C LEU A 109 10.19 -6.33 -11.40
N ALA A 110 11.09 -6.38 -10.42
CA ALA A 110 12.11 -7.41 -10.35
C ALA A 110 11.49 -8.81 -10.20
N LEU A 111 10.42 -8.94 -9.41
CA LEU A 111 9.67 -10.20 -9.26
C LEU A 111 8.97 -10.61 -10.56
N GLU A 112 8.38 -9.66 -11.31
CA GLU A 112 7.81 -9.96 -12.63
C GLU A 112 8.88 -10.43 -13.62
N VAL A 113 10.06 -9.78 -13.64
CA VAL A 113 11.19 -10.23 -14.46
C VAL A 113 11.68 -11.61 -14.03
N MET A 114 11.66 -11.92 -12.73
CA MET A 114 12.03 -13.24 -12.19
C MET A 114 11.18 -14.37 -12.76
N GLN A 115 9.95 -14.10 -13.19
CA GLN A 115 9.11 -15.11 -13.83
C GLN A 115 9.71 -15.67 -15.12
N ARG A 116 10.61 -14.94 -15.80
CA ARG A 116 11.30 -15.42 -17.01
C ARG A 116 12.12 -16.70 -16.78
N TRP A 117 12.50 -16.98 -15.53
CA TRP A 117 13.23 -18.19 -15.16
C TRP A 117 12.32 -19.32 -14.66
N ILE A 118 11.00 -19.13 -14.61
CA ILE A 118 10.03 -20.14 -14.19
C ILE A 118 9.46 -20.82 -15.44
N PRO A 119 9.73 -22.11 -15.70
CA PRO A 119 9.36 -22.77 -16.96
C PRO A 119 7.85 -22.76 -17.28
N THR A 120 7.01 -22.72 -16.24
CA THR A 120 5.55 -22.75 -16.36
C THR A 120 4.92 -21.36 -16.45
N ARG A 121 5.71 -20.28 -16.36
CA ARG A 121 5.23 -18.90 -16.47
C ARG A 121 5.97 -18.13 -17.56
N GLY A 122 5.21 -17.35 -18.31
CA GLY A 122 5.76 -16.39 -19.27
C GLY A 122 5.85 -15.01 -18.67
N PHE A 123 6.96 -14.32 -18.89
CA PHE A 123 7.03 -12.88 -18.68
C PHE A 123 6.05 -12.15 -19.62
N SER A 124 5.23 -11.26 -19.07
CA SER A 124 4.26 -10.46 -19.83
C SER A 124 4.50 -8.97 -19.65
N TRP A 125 4.61 -8.23 -20.75
CA TRP A 125 4.65 -6.77 -20.71
C TRP A 125 3.36 -6.15 -20.15
N GLN A 126 2.24 -6.88 -20.24
CA GLN A 126 0.97 -6.41 -19.67
C GLN A 126 1.07 -6.37 -18.14
N ASP A 127 1.67 -7.39 -17.51
CA ASP A 127 1.86 -7.43 -16.05
C ASP A 127 2.77 -6.30 -15.55
N VAL A 128 3.81 -5.95 -16.32
CA VAL A 128 4.66 -4.78 -16.05
C VAL A 128 3.83 -3.49 -16.08
N ILE A 129 3.02 -3.28 -17.11
CA ILE A 129 2.19 -2.08 -17.26
C ILE A 129 1.15 -2.00 -16.13
N TYR A 130 0.50 -3.12 -15.81
CA TYR A 130 -0.50 -3.18 -14.73
C TYR A 130 0.14 -2.97 -13.34
N THR A 131 1.34 -3.49 -13.10
CA THR A 131 2.09 -3.23 -11.86
C THR A 131 2.40 -1.74 -11.71
N ILE A 132 2.96 -1.11 -12.75
CA ILE A 132 3.21 0.34 -12.75
C ILE A 132 1.90 1.10 -12.55
N GLY A 133 0.85 0.72 -13.28
CA GLY A 133 -0.47 1.32 -13.21
C GLY A 133 -1.05 1.28 -11.80
N GLY A 134 -0.93 0.15 -11.09
CA GLY A 134 -1.46 0.00 -9.73
C GLY A 134 -0.72 0.87 -8.70
N VAL A 135 0.60 0.96 -8.81
CA VAL A 135 1.40 1.86 -7.95
C VAL A 135 1.07 3.33 -8.24
N VAL A 136 0.98 3.71 -9.52
CA VAL A 136 0.60 5.08 -9.93
C VAL A 136 -0.82 5.42 -9.47
N ALA A 137 -1.77 4.49 -9.65
CA ALA A 137 -3.15 4.67 -9.19
C ALA A 137 -3.21 4.91 -7.68
N SER A 138 -2.38 4.21 -6.90
CA SER A 138 -2.28 4.43 -5.45
C SER A 138 -1.85 5.85 -5.10
N GLU A 139 -0.85 6.43 -5.79
CA GLU A 139 -0.43 7.82 -5.57
C GLU A 139 -1.51 8.81 -6.08
N LEU A 140 -2.12 8.56 -7.23
CA LEU A 140 -3.17 9.40 -7.79
C LEU A 140 -4.40 9.47 -6.88
N PHE A 141 -4.77 8.35 -6.24
CA PHE A 141 -5.86 8.31 -5.28
C PHE A 141 -5.62 9.27 -4.11
N ILE A 142 -4.40 9.30 -3.57
CA ILE A 142 -4.02 10.23 -2.49
C ILE A 142 -4.07 11.69 -2.98
N LEU A 143 -3.54 11.97 -4.17
CA LEU A 143 -3.55 13.31 -4.75
C LEU A 143 -4.98 13.80 -5.04
N GLY A 144 -5.82 12.93 -5.59
CA GLY A 144 -7.22 13.20 -5.90
C GLY A 144 -8.05 13.46 -4.64
N GLY A 145 -7.94 12.58 -3.65
CA GLY A 145 -8.63 12.75 -2.36
C GLY A 145 -8.27 14.08 -1.70
N ARG A 146 -6.99 14.45 -1.70
CA ARG A 146 -6.54 15.73 -1.16
C ARG A 146 -7.13 16.94 -1.89
N ARG A 147 -7.19 16.91 -3.22
CA ARG A 147 -7.81 17.99 -4.01
C ARG A 147 -9.29 18.11 -3.68
N PHE A 148 -9.99 16.98 -3.58
CA PHE A 148 -11.40 16.96 -3.20
C PHE A 148 -11.64 17.57 -1.81
N TYR A 149 -10.86 17.17 -0.80
CA TYR A 149 -10.94 17.76 0.54
C TYR A 149 -10.67 19.27 0.54
N ALA A 150 -9.68 19.73 -0.22
CA ALA A 150 -9.35 21.15 -0.32
C ALA A 150 -10.46 21.98 -1.00
N LEU A 151 -11.15 21.40 -2.00
CA LEU A 151 -12.30 22.03 -2.65
C LEU A 151 -13.51 22.07 -1.70
N ALA A 152 -13.78 20.97 -1.01
CA ALA A 152 -14.89 20.87 -0.05
C ALA A 152 -14.73 21.84 1.13
N SER A 153 -13.49 22.08 1.61
CA SER A 153 -13.24 23.04 2.69
C SER A 153 -13.44 24.50 2.25
N ARG A 154 -13.20 24.82 0.97
CA ARG A 154 -13.41 26.18 0.44
C ARG A 154 -14.89 26.54 0.29
N SER A 155 -15.76 25.55 0.06
CA SER A 155 -17.21 25.77 -0.08
C SER A 155 -17.92 26.05 1.25
N ARG A 156 -17.27 25.86 2.40
CA ARG A 156 -17.86 26.07 3.74
C ARG A 156 -17.51 27.41 4.38
N ASN A 157 -16.61 28.18 3.76
CA ASN A 157 -16.21 29.52 4.19
C ASN A 157 -16.77 30.55 3.22
#